data_AF-A0A2V5U2B5-F1
#
_entry.id   AF-A0A2V5U2B5-F1
#
_cell.length_a   1.000
_cell.length_b   1.000
_cell.length_c   1.000
_cell.angle_alpha   90.00
_cell.angle_beta   90.00
_cell.angle_gamma   90.00
#
_symmetry.space_group_name_H-M   'P 1'
#
loop_
_entity.id
_entity.type
_entity.pdbx_description
1 polymer ?
#
loop_
_entity_poly.entity_id
_entity_poly.type
_entity_poly.pdbx_seq_one_letter_code
_entity_poly.pdbx_strand_id
1 'polypeptide(L)' 'MLATLIIPSLEGVSQTYPLRLEFYSGKPVLFSSHGHTINGPYFQLLRDRMGATIETDDVSVVAGVLGLPAHEPGLNSKS' A
#
# COMPACT_ATOMS: atom_id res chain seq x y z
N MET A 1 -0.94 12.89 1.80
CA MET A 1 -1.19 11.45 1.58
C MET A 1 -0.03 10.95 0.76
N LEU A 2 0.65 9.88 1.16
CA LEU A 2 1.81 9.37 0.40
C LEU A 2 1.39 8.32 -0.63
N ALA A 3 0.45 7.45 -0.22
CA ALA A 3 -0.01 6.35 -1.03
C ALA A 3 -1.49 6.06 -0.75
N THR A 4 -2.13 5.28 -1.60
CA THR A 4 -3.51 4.81 -1.48
C THR A 4 -3.54 3.32 -1.73
N LEU A 5 -4.01 2.54 -0.76
CA LEU A 5 -4.33 1.12 -0.96
C LEU A 5 -5.69 1.03 -1.64
N ILE A 6 -5.77 0.28 -2.73
CA ILE A 6 -6.98 0.07 -3.52
C ILE A 6 -7.30 -1.41 -3.47
N ILE A 7 -8.51 -1.75 -3.04
CA ILE A 7 -9.04 -3.12 -3.05
C ILE A 7 -10.20 -3.16 -4.04
N PRO A 8 -10.06 -3.85 -5.18
CA PRO A 8 -11.14 -3.96 -6.15
C PRO A 8 -12.33 -4.71 -5.56
N SER A 9 -13.54 -4.31 -5.93
CA SER A 9 -14.78 -5.01 -5.56
C SER A 9 -15.40 -5.68 -6.78
N LEU A 10 -16.00 -6.84 -6.56
CA LEU A 10 -16.81 -7.53 -7.58
C LEU A 10 -18.09 -6.75 -7.93
N GLU A 11 -18.54 -5.86 -7.04
CA GLU A 11 -19.73 -5.02 -7.25
C GLU A 11 -19.41 -3.71 -8.01
N GLY A 12 -18.18 -3.56 -8.50
CA GLY A 12 -17.79 -2.49 -9.43
C GLY A 12 -17.28 -1.20 -8.79
N VAL A 13 -17.28 -1.09 -7.45
CA VAL A 13 -16.71 0.06 -6.74
C VAL A 13 -15.54 -0.39 -5.86
N SER A 14 -14.32 -0.02 -6.24
CA SER A 14 -13.12 -0.31 -5.44
C SER A 14 -13.15 0.46 -4.10
N GLN A 15 -12.70 -0.21 -3.05
CA GLN A 15 -12.47 0.44 -1.76
C GLN A 15 -11.08 1.04 -1.75
N THR A 16 -10.96 2.29 -1.30
CA THR A 16 -9.68 3.00 -1.25
C THR A 16 -9.36 3.43 0.17
N TYR A 17 -8.13 3.17 0.61
CA TYR A 17 -7.64 3.53 1.94
C TYR A 17 -6.41 4.42 1.80
N PRO A 18 -6.48 5.69 2.18
CA PRO A 18 -5.32 6.56 2.18
C PRO A 18 -4.30 6.04 3.20
N LEU A 19 -3.05 5.97 2.76
CA LEU A 19 -1.90 5.56 3.56
C LEU A 19 -1.03 6.78 3.88
N ARG A 20 -0.59 6.84 5.12
CA ARG A 20 0.40 7.80 5.60
C ARG A 20 1.68 7.06 5.94
N LEU A 21 2.80 7.73 5.73
CA LEU A 21 4.08 7.28 6.25
C LEU A 21 4.23 7.78 7.68
N GLU A 22 4.40 6.85 8.60
CA GLU A 22 4.62 7.13 10.02
C GLU A 22 5.86 6.37 10.51
N PHE A 23 6.40 6.77 11.66
CA PHE A 23 7.54 6.09 12.29
C PHE A 23 7.08 5.42 13.57
N TYR A 24 7.19 4.10 13.63
CA TYR A 24 6.90 3.32 14.82
C TYR A 24 8.16 2.62 15.30
N SER A 25 8.59 2.92 16.53
CA SER A 25 9.85 2.42 17.11
C SER A 25 11.07 2.61 16.20
N GLY A 26 11.16 3.78 15.55
CA GLY A 26 12.26 4.15 14.65
C GLY A 26 12.22 3.49 13.27
N LYS A 27 11.19 2.70 12.95
CA LYS A 27 11.01 2.08 11.63
C LYS A 27 9.90 2.78 10.86
N PRO A 28 10.11 3.08 9.56
CA PRO A 28 9.05 3.63 8.74
C PRO A 28 7.99 2.56 8.49
N VAL A 29 6.72 2.96 8.57
CA VAL A 29 5.57 2.09 8.34
C VAL A 29 4.49 2.84 7.58
N LEU A 30 3.76 2.14 6.72
CA LEU A 30 2.55 2.68 6.13
C LEU A 30 1.38 2.44 7.07
N PHE A 31 0.62 3.49 7.38
CA PHE A 31 -0.51 3.42 8.28
C PHE A 31 -1.77 3.83 7.52
N SER A 32 -2.79 2.97 7.55
CA SER A 32 -4.10 3.28 6.98
C SER A 32 -4.88 4.19 7.92
N SER A 33 -5.80 4.97 7.36
CA SER A 33 -6.73 5.80 8.15
C SER A 33 -7.58 5.02 9.16
N HIS A 34 -7.66 3.69 9.03
CA HIS A 34 -8.49 2.82 9.88
C HIS A 34 -7.70 2.15 11.02
N GLY A 35 -6.45 2.54 11.24
CA GLY A 35 -5.65 2.00 12.35
C GLY A 35 -4.82 0.76 11.99
N HIS A 36 -4.71 0.41 10.71
CA HIS A 36 -3.97 -0.78 10.27
C HIS A 36 -2.62 -0.39 9.68
N THR A 37 -1.57 -1.05 10.16
CA THR A 37 -0.24 -0.95 9.58
C THR A 37 -0.14 -1.84 8.35
N ILE A 38 0.34 -1.28 7.24
CA ILE A 38 0.65 -2.00 6.01
C ILE A 38 2.16 -2.22 5.94
N ASN A 39 2.57 -3.49 5.90
CA ASN A 39 3.94 -3.92 5.66
C ASN A 39 3.99 -4.85 4.44
N GLY A 40 5.18 -5.23 3.98
CA GLY A 40 5.36 -6.07 2.80
C GLY A 40 4.53 -7.36 2.81
N PRO A 41 4.69 -8.23 3.83
CA PRO A 41 3.94 -9.47 3.91
C PRO A 41 2.42 -9.27 3.92
N TYR A 42 1.93 -8.25 4.64
CA TYR A 42 0.50 -7.97 4.67
C TYR A 42 0.00 -7.46 3.32
N PHE A 43 0.74 -6.58 2.66
CA PHE A 43 0.40 -6.11 1.32
C PHE A 43 0.38 -7.25 0.30
N GLN A 44 1.37 -8.16 0.32
CA GLN A 44 1.38 -9.35 -0.54
C GLN A 44 0.14 -10.21 -0.32
N LEU A 45 -0.26 -10.43 0.94
CA LEU A 45 -1.49 -11.17 1.25
C LEU A 45 -2.73 -10.47 0.67
N LEU A 46 -2.87 -9.15 0.84
CA LEU A 46 -3.98 -8.38 0.31
C LEU A 46 -4.02 -8.43 -1.22
N ARG A 47 -2.87 -8.33 -1.87
CA ARG A 47 -2.74 -8.45 -3.33
C ARG A 47 -3.16 -9.83 -3.80
N ASP A 48 -2.56 -10.87 -3.25
CA ASP A 48 -2.75 -12.24 -3.76
C ASP A 48 -4.17 -12.75 -3.49
N ARG A 49 -4.83 -12.27 -2.42
CA ARG A 49 -6.20 -12.68 -2.06
C ARG A 49 -7.30 -11.80 -2.63
N MET A 50 -7.05 -10.50 -2.77
CA MET A 50 -8.09 -9.53 -3.11
C MET A 50 -7.74 -8.68 -4.33
N GLY A 51 -6.62 -8.92 -5.00
CA GLY A 51 -6.17 -8.11 -6.13
C GLY A 51 -5.80 -6.68 -5.72
N ALA A 52 -5.44 -6.46 -4.45
CA ALA A 52 -5.12 -5.13 -3.95
C ALA A 52 -3.90 -4.51 -4.64
N THR A 53 -3.95 -3.21 -4.86
CA THR A 53 -2.84 -2.40 -5.39
C THR A 53 -2.56 -1.21 -4.50
N ILE A 54 -1.37 -0.64 -4.59
CA ILE A 54 -0.99 0.63 -3.97
C ILE A 54 -0.63 1.61 -5.08
N GLU A 55 -1.32 2.74 -5.11
CA GLU A 55 -0.94 3.91 -5.89
C GLU A 55 -0.19 4.91 -5.02
N THR A 56 0.93 5.44 -5.49
CA THR A 56 1.80 6.33 -4.71
C THR A 56 2.47 7.38 -5.59
N ASP A 57 2.73 8.55 -5.01
CA ASP A 57 3.50 9.61 -5.68
C ASP A 57 5.00 9.27 -5.71
N ASP A 58 5.46 8.37 -4.83
CA ASP A 58 6.84 7.89 -4.76
C ASP A 58 6.88 6.37 -4.57
N VAL A 59 7.11 5.65 -5.67
CA VAL A 59 7.18 4.18 -5.68
C VAL A 59 8.42 3.69 -4.93
N SER A 60 9.54 4.40 -5.03
CA SER A 60 10.81 3.99 -4.42
C SER A 60 10.71 4.00 -2.89
N VAL A 61 10.11 5.04 -2.32
CA VAL A 61 9.91 5.14 -0.86
C VAL A 61 8.96 4.05 -0.39
N VAL A 62 7.80 3.89 -1.03
CA VAL A 62 6.80 2.89 -0.61
C VAL A 62 7.34 1.47 -0.74
N ALA A 63 8.01 1.13 -1.84
CA ALA A 63 8.64 -0.16 -2.03
C ALA A 63 9.71 -0.43 -0.96
N GLY A 64 10.51 0.58 -0.62
CA GLY A 64 11.49 0.50 0.47
C GLY A 64 10.87 0.23 1.84
N VAL A 65 9.76 0.91 2.17
CA VAL A 65 9.02 0.70 3.43
C VAL A 65 8.41 -0.70 3.50
N LEU A 66 7.92 -1.20 2.37
CA LEU A 66 7.36 -2.55 2.27
C LEU A 66 8.44 -3.64 2.19
N GLY A 67 9.69 -3.30 1.91
CA GLY A 67 10.76 -4.27 1.67
C GLY A 67 10.56 -5.04 0.36
N LEU A 68 9.99 -4.38 -0.65
CA LEU A 68 9.64 -4.94 -1.95
C LEU A 68 10.46 -4.27 -3.06
N PRO A 69 10.63 -4.91 -4.22
CA PRO A 69 11.24 -4.26 -5.37
C PRO A 69 10.36 -3.10 -5.89
N ALA A 70 10.98 -2.06 -6.45
CA ALA A 70 10.24 -0.91 -7.01
C ALA A 70 9.35 -1.27 -8.21
N HIS A 71 9.58 -2.43 -8.83
CA HIS A 71 8.76 -2.98 -9.93
C HIS A 71 7.81 -4.08 -9.45
N GLU A 72 7.53 -4.13 -8.15
CA GLU A 72 6.62 -5.13 -7.57
C GLU A 72 5.22 -5.02 -8.20
N PRO A 73 4.63 -6.15 -8.65
CA PRO A 73 3.26 -6.16 -9.14
C PRO A 73 2.29 -5.59 -8.11
N GLY A 74 1.49 -4.61 -8.53
CA GLY A 74 0.51 -3.94 -7.69
C GLY A 74 1.02 -2.68 -7.00
N LEU A 75 2.31 -2.32 -7.12
CA LEU A 75 2.83 -1.00 -6.75
C LEU A 75 2.90 -0.12 -8.00
N ASN A 76 2.11 0.96 -8.01
CA ASN A 76 1.96 1.83 -9.18
C ASN A 76 2.24 3.28 -8.83
N SER A 77 2.84 4.02 -9.77
CA SER A 77 2.90 5.47 -9.67
C SER A 77 1.51 6.05 -9.87
N LYS A 78 1.14 7.02 -9.04
CA LYS A 78 -0.03 7.85 -9.30
C LYS A 78 0.21 8.61 -10.60
N SER A 79 -0.74 8.49 -11.54
CA SER A 79 -0.70 9.19 -12.84
C SER A 79 -1.35 10.56 -12.75
#